data_AF-A0A8T4CZ14-F1
#
_entry.id   AF-A0A8T4CZ14-F1
#
_cell.length_a   1.000
_cell.length_b   1.000
_cell.length_c   1.000
_cell.angle_alpha   90.00
_cell.angle_beta   90.00
_cell.angle_gamma   90.00
#
_symmetry.space_group_name_H-M   'P 1'
#
loop_
_entity.id
_entity.type
_entity.pdbx_description
1 polymer ?
#
loop_
_entity_poly.entity_id
_entity_poly.type
_entity_poly.pdbx_seq_one_letter_code
_entity_poly.pdbx_strand_id
1 'polypeptide(L)'
;MAFRGKKVYGESRQNVCAFCGDTSTTNNSQGVPVCNVHKTQELLDLKCICGDWVDIKIGKYGPFFICMKCGPQNFNKILDLNGYPLKSIDSL
;
A
#
# COMPACT_ATOMS: atom_id res chain seq x y z
N MET A 1 -25.43 -4.93 25.04
CA MET A 1 -25.63 -3.53 24.58
C MET A 1 -25.32 -3.47 23.10
N ALA A 2 -26.31 -3.25 22.23
CA ALA A 2 -26.08 -3.17 20.78
C ALA A 2 -25.77 -1.72 20.38
N PHE A 3 -24.52 -1.44 20.02
CA PHE A 3 -24.12 -0.16 19.44
C PHE A 3 -24.77 -0.01 18.05
N ARG A 4 -25.93 0.67 17.98
CA ARG A 4 -26.57 1.09 16.72
C ARG A 4 -25.89 2.36 16.20
N GLY A 5 -24.68 2.21 15.64
CA GLY A 5 -24.05 3.27 14.86
C GLY A 5 -24.89 3.61 13.62
N LYS A 6 -25.02 4.90 13.29
CA LYS A 6 -25.73 5.34 12.09
C LYS A 6 -25.00 4.81 10.85
N LYS A 7 -25.71 4.18 9.93
CA LYS A 7 -25.15 3.82 8.62
C LYS A 7 -25.02 5.11 7.80
N VAL A 8 -23.80 5.55 7.55
CA VAL A 8 -23.51 6.66 6.64
C VAL A 8 -23.38 6.07 5.25
N TYR A 9 -24.36 6.35 4.40
CA TYR A 9 -24.34 5.94 2.99
C TYR A 9 -23.61 7.01 2.18
N GLY A 10 -22.79 6.58 1.21
CA GLY A 10 -22.01 7.48 0.34
C GLY A 10 -20.51 7.52 0.61
N GLU A 11 -20.04 6.85 1.66
CA GLU A 11 -18.60 6.65 1.87
C GLU A 11 -18.12 5.47 1.01
N SER A 12 -17.18 5.73 0.09
CA SER A 12 -16.53 4.71 -0.72
C SER A 12 -15.04 4.68 -0.39
N ARG A 13 -14.47 3.48 -0.30
CA ARG A 13 -13.03 3.33 -0.03
C ARG A 13 -12.25 3.76 -1.27
N GLN A 14 -11.62 4.93 -1.20
CA GLN A 14 -10.69 5.39 -2.22
C GLN A 14 -9.32 4.78 -1.99
N ASN A 15 -8.74 4.18 -3.02
CA ASN A 15 -7.39 3.66 -2.95
C ASN A 15 -6.41 4.77 -3.31
N VAL A 16 -5.36 4.91 -2.51
CA VAL A 16 -4.27 5.86 -2.73
C VAL A 16 -3.10 5.18 -3.43
N CYS A 17 -2.39 5.94 -4.25
CA CYS A 17 -1.18 5.51 -4.94
C CYS A 17 -0.07 5.27 -3.92
N ALA A 18 0.57 4.12 -4.00
CA ALA A 18 1.67 3.76 -3.09
C ALA A 18 2.89 4.69 -3.20
N PHE A 19 3.10 5.37 -4.34
CA PHE A 19 4.28 6.20 -4.58
C PHE A 19 4.08 7.67 -4.20
N CYS A 20 2.99 8.30 -4.66
CA CYS A 20 2.75 9.74 -4.49
C CYS A 20 1.59 10.08 -3.54
N GLY A 21 0.78 9.11 -3.13
CA GLY A 21 -0.39 9.34 -2.28
C GLY A 21 -1.63 9.88 -3.01
N ASP A 22 -1.53 10.20 -4.31
CA ASP A 22 -2.68 10.61 -5.14
C ASP A 22 -3.71 9.49 -5.31
N THR A 23 -4.89 9.80 -5.86
CA THR A 23 -5.90 8.78 -6.17
C THR A 23 -5.35 7.76 -7.17
N SER A 24 -5.34 6.48 -6.78
CA SER A 24 -4.93 5.40 -7.67
C SER A 24 -6.01 5.13 -8.72
N THR A 25 -5.58 5.00 -9.97
CA THR A 25 -6.48 4.76 -11.13
C THR A 25 -6.19 3.40 -11.78
N THR A 26 -4.96 2.90 -11.62
CA THR A 26 -4.48 1.67 -12.27
C THR A 26 -3.66 0.83 -11.29
N ASN A 27 -3.45 -0.44 -11.64
CA ASN A 27 -2.52 -1.32 -10.92
C ASN A 27 -1.25 -1.51 -11.76
N ASN A 28 -0.10 -1.57 -11.11
CA ASN A 28 1.16 -1.98 -11.74
C ASN A 28 1.17 -3.51 -11.99
N SER A 29 2.16 -4.02 -12.73
CA SER A 29 2.47 -5.44 -12.96
C SER A 29 2.51 -6.29 -11.68
N GLN A 30 2.97 -5.71 -10.56
CA GLN A 30 2.99 -6.36 -9.24
C GLN A 30 1.62 -6.35 -8.52
N GLY A 31 0.57 -5.78 -9.14
CA GLY A 31 -0.77 -5.68 -8.57
C GLY A 31 -0.93 -4.57 -7.52
N VAL A 32 0.03 -3.65 -7.43
CA VAL A 32 0.01 -2.51 -6.50
C VAL A 32 -0.82 -1.36 -7.10
N PRO A 33 -1.74 -0.74 -6.33
CA PRO A 33 -2.50 0.42 -6.78
C PRO A 33 -1.58 1.64 -6.94
N VAL A 34 -1.55 2.17 -8.15
CA VAL A 34 -0.71 3.30 -8.55
C VAL A 34 -1.50 4.31 -9.38
N CYS A 35 -0.97 5.51 -9.54
CA CYS A 35 -1.47 6.47 -10.52
C CYS A 35 -0.94 6.11 -11.92
N ASN A 36 -1.53 6.69 -12.97
CA ASN A 36 -1.12 6.41 -14.34
C ASN A 36 0.35 6.74 -14.65
N VAL A 37 0.93 7.71 -13.93
CA VAL A 37 2.33 8.12 -14.09
C VAL A 37 3.28 7.02 -13.57
N HIS A 38 2.90 6.34 -12.48
CA HIS A 38 3.72 5.33 -11.82
C HIS A 38 3.32 3.89 -12.23
N LYS A 39 2.59 3.73 -13.34
CA LYS A 39 2.17 2.42 -13.84
C LYS A 39 3.33 1.49 -14.17
N THR A 40 4.47 2.04 -14.58
CA THR A 40 5.67 1.26 -14.96
C THR A 40 6.69 1.14 -13.82
N GLN A 41 6.46 1.81 -12.68
CA GLN A 41 7.40 1.80 -11.56
C GLN A 41 7.12 0.63 -10.63
N GLU A 42 8.12 -0.23 -10.47
CA GLU A 42 8.05 -1.40 -9.60
C GLU A 42 8.63 -1.09 -8.22
N LEU A 43 8.00 -1.64 -7.18
CA LEU A 43 8.57 -1.62 -5.84
C LEU A 43 9.58 -2.75 -5.73
N LEU A 44 10.85 -2.41 -5.90
CA LEU A 44 12.00 -3.28 -5.71
C LEU A 44 12.62 -3.03 -4.33
N ASP A 45 13.25 -4.06 -3.76
CA ASP A 45 14.11 -3.96 -2.58
C ASP A 45 13.44 -3.42 -1.29
N LEU A 46 12.22 -3.88 -1.00
CA LEU A 46 11.53 -3.55 0.25
C LEU A 46 12.04 -4.41 1.41
N LYS A 47 12.25 -3.77 2.56
CA LYS A 47 12.65 -4.43 3.80
C LYS A 47 11.50 -4.57 4.78
N CYS A 48 11.48 -5.71 5.46
CA CYS A 48 10.62 -5.95 6.61
C CYS A 48 11.19 -5.31 7.87
N ILE A 49 10.39 -5.23 8.93
CA ILE A 49 10.82 -4.83 10.29
C ILE A 49 11.99 -5.71 10.79
N CYS A 50 12.04 -6.98 10.40
CA CYS A 50 13.14 -7.88 10.76
C CYS A 50 14.43 -7.67 9.96
N GLY A 51 14.44 -6.78 8.96
CA GLY A 51 15.58 -6.52 8.09
C GLY A 51 15.74 -7.47 6.91
N ASP A 52 14.91 -8.51 6.80
CA ASP A 52 14.86 -9.37 5.60
C ASP A 52 14.05 -8.73 4.47
N TRP A 53 14.30 -9.22 3.27
CA TRP A 53 13.55 -8.90 2.07
C TRP A 53 12.12 -9.43 2.14
N VAL A 54 11.20 -8.72 1.49
CA VAL A 54 9.80 -9.12 1.37
C VAL A 54 9.39 -9.28 -0.09
N ASP A 55 8.57 -10.29 -0.34
CA ASP A 55 7.94 -10.51 -1.63
C ASP A 55 6.53 -9.92 -1.65
N ILE A 56 6.14 -9.37 -2.81
CA ILE A 56 4.78 -8.91 -3.06
C ILE A 56 3.94 -10.09 -3.55
N LYS A 57 2.78 -10.29 -2.92
CA LYS A 57 1.77 -11.26 -3.37
C LYS A 57 0.40 -10.60 -3.45
N ILE A 58 -0.43 -11.09 -4.37
CA ILE A 58 -1.77 -10.58 -4.59
C ILE A 58 -2.76 -11.56 -3.98
N GLY A 59 -3.59 -11.08 -3.05
CA GLY A 59 -4.69 -11.84 -2.46
C GLY A 59 -6.05 -11.33 -2.93
N LYS A 60 -7.12 -11.98 -2.45
CA LYS A 60 -8.53 -11.59 -2.74
C LYS A 60 -8.85 -10.13 -2.40
N TYR A 61 -8.16 -9.57 -1.41
CA TYR A 61 -8.43 -8.24 -0.85
C TYR A 61 -7.41 -7.18 -1.27
N GLY A 62 -6.46 -7.52 -2.15
CA GLY A 62 -5.40 -6.63 -2.62
C GLY A 62 -3.99 -7.18 -2.41
N PRO A 63 -2.96 -6.39 -2.73
CA PRO A 63 -1.56 -6.76 -2.55
C PRO A 63 -1.18 -6.78 -1.07
N PHE A 64 -0.35 -7.74 -0.69
CA PHE A 64 0.24 -7.89 0.64
C PHE A 64 1.71 -8.28 0.51
N PHE A 65 2.48 -8.00 1.56
CA PHE A 65 3.87 -8.41 1.63
C PHE A 65 4.00 -9.70 2.41
N ILE A 66 4.90 -10.58 1.99
CA ILE A 66 5.27 -11.77 2.75
C ILE A 66 6.76 -11.75 3.03
N CYS A 67 7.10 -11.78 4.31
CA CYS A 67 8.46 -11.99 4.77
C CYS A 67 8.65 -13.49 5.05
N MET A 68 9.79 -14.06 4.67
CA MET A 68 10.09 -15.46 4.98
C MET A 68 10.19 -15.74 6.49
N LYS A 69 10.63 -14.77 7.30
CA LYS A 69 10.77 -14.93 8.76
C LYS A 69 9.54 -14.52 9.55
N CYS A 70 8.90 -13.40 9.19
CA CYS A 70 7.77 -12.84 9.95
C CYS A 70 6.39 -13.22 9.40
N GLY A 71 6.32 -13.83 8.22
CA GLY A 71 5.08 -14.17 7.55
C GLY A 71 4.41 -12.97 6.87
N PRO A 72 3.07 -13.01 6.68
CA PRO A 72 2.34 -11.97 5.96
C PRO A 72 2.31 -10.66 6.76
N GLN A 73 2.72 -9.57 6.10
CA GLN A 73 2.79 -8.22 6.66
C GLN A 73 1.80 -7.30 5.96
N ASN A 74 1.34 -6.29 6.69
CA ASN A 74 0.41 -5.31 6.17
C ASN A 74 1.09 -4.40 5.15
N PHE A 75 0.44 -4.23 4.00
CA PHE A 75 0.89 -3.40 2.88
C PHE A 75 1.31 -1.99 3.32
N ASN A 76 0.43 -1.29 4.05
CA ASN A 76 0.69 0.09 4.47
C ASN A 76 1.88 0.21 5.43
N LYS A 77 2.11 -0.80 6.28
CA LYS A 77 3.21 -0.77 7.26
C LYS A 77 4.57 -0.87 6.58
N ILE A 78 4.69 -1.78 5.61
CA ILE A 78 5.95 -1.97 4.87
C ILE A 78 6.25 -0.74 4.02
N LEU A 79 5.24 -0.16 3.37
CA LEU A 79 5.44 1.07 2.59
C LEU A 79 5.98 2.21 3.46
N ASP A 80 5.37 2.44 4.62
CA ASP A 80 5.78 3.50 5.54
C ASP A 80 7.23 3.31 6.03
N LEU A 81 7.61 2.08 6.37
CA LEU A 81 8.98 1.73 6.79
C LEU A 81 10.03 1.99 5.72
N ASN A 82 9.66 1.84 4.44
CA ASN A 82 10.55 2.06 3.31
C ASN A 82 10.46 3.50 2.75
N GLY A 83 9.70 4.40 3.42
CA GLY A 83 9.62 5.82 3.07
C GLY A 83 8.62 6.16 1.97
N TYR A 84 7.63 5.31 1.74
CA TYR A 84 6.54 5.54 0.79
C TYR A 84 5.24 5.98 1.50
N PRO A 85 4.45 6.90 0.93
CA PRO A 85 4.71 7.62 -0.32
C PRO A 85 5.85 8.63 -0.18
N LEU A 86 6.56 8.88 -1.28
CA LEU A 86 7.53 9.97 -1.40
C LEU A 86 6.77 11.28 -1.24
N LYS A 87 6.55 11.73 -0.01
CA LYS A 87 6.08 13.09 0.24
C LYS A 87 7.18 13.99 -0.31
N SER A 88 6.88 14.69 -1.41
CA SER A 88 7.70 15.79 -1.88
C SER A 88 7.96 16.71 -0.67
N ILE A 89 9.21 17.15 -0.57
CA ILE A 89 9.67 18.06 0.45
C ILE A 89 9.01 19.41 0.17
N ASP A 90 7.78 19.60 0.63
CA ASP A 90 7.09 20.90 0.67
C ASP A 90 7.02 21.36 2.14
N SER A 91 8.18 21.38 2.78
CA SER A 91 8.39 21.95 4.12
C SER A 91 9.75 22.65 4.14
N LEU A 92 9.87 23.68 3.29
CA LEU A 92 10.95 24.68 3.37
C LEU A 92 10.35 26.05 3.04
#